data_AF-E3QNY0-F1
#
_entry.id   AF-E3QNY0-F1
#
_cell.length_a   1.000
_cell.length_b   1.000
_cell.length_c   1.000
_cell.angle_alpha   90.00
_cell.angle_beta   90.00
_cell.angle_gamma   90.00
#
_symmetry.space_group_name_H-M   'P 1'
#
loop_
_entity.id
_entity.type
_entity.pdbx_description
1 polymer ?
#
loop_
_entity_poly.entity_id
_entity_poly.type
_entity_poly.pdbx_seq_one_letter_code
_entity_poly.pdbx_strand_id
1 'polypeptide(L)' 'MSALPVPASLQKSLDATKVEYVRLGTSGLKVSVPILGGMSLGSSEWQDWVLNEEESCEILKAAYDRGINT' A
#
# COMPACT_ATOMS: atom_id res chain seq x y z
N MET A 1 -9.37 19.87 -8.22
CA MET A 1 -10.72 19.32 -8.49
C MET A 1 -11.12 18.51 -7.27
N SER A 2 -12.26 18.76 -6.63
CA SER A 2 -12.64 17.97 -5.44
C SER A 2 -12.94 16.53 -5.86
N ALA A 3 -12.28 15.56 -5.25
CA ALA A 3 -12.63 14.16 -5.42
C ALA A 3 -14.12 13.97 -5.08
N LEU A 4 -14.87 13.29 -5.96
CA LEU A 4 -16.24 12.92 -5.65
C LEU A 4 -16.26 12.02 -4.40
N PRO A 5 -17.22 12.21 -3.48
CA PRO A 5 -17.27 11.43 -2.26
C PRO A 5 -17.48 9.95 -2.59
N VAL A 6 -16.66 9.09 -1.98
CA VAL A 6 -16.77 7.63 -2.12
C VAL A 6 -18.15 7.19 -1.63
N PRO A 7 -18.92 6.41 -2.41
CA PRO A 7 -20.20 5.85 -1.97
C PRO A 7 -20.07 5.12 -0.64
N ALA A 8 -21.02 5.30 0.27
CA ALA A 8 -20.96 4.75 1.63
C ALA A 8 -20.76 3.22 1.67
N SER A 9 -21.29 2.49 0.68
CA SER A 9 -21.09 1.04 0.54
C SER A 9 -19.63 0.67 0.28
N LEU A 10 -18.92 1.45 -0.54
CA LEU A 10 -17.50 1.25 -0.84
C LEU A 10 -16.64 1.65 0.35
N GLN A 11 -16.94 2.76 1.02
CA GLN A 11 -16.21 3.18 2.22
C GLN A 11 -16.27 2.08 3.30
N LYS A 12 -17.45 1.52 3.56
CA LYS A 12 -17.61 0.40 4.50
C LYS A 12 -16.78 -0.82 4.12
N SER A 13 -16.70 -1.14 2.83
CA SER A 13 -15.87 -2.26 2.34
C SER A 13 -14.37 -1.99 2.53
N LEU A 14 -13.92 -0.75 2.30
CA LEU A 14 -12.53 -0.35 2.49
C LEU A 14 -12.15 -0.41 3.98
N ASP A 15 -12.98 0.15 4.86
CA ASP A 15 -12.76 0.14 6.32
C ASP A 15 -12.77 -1.27 6.91
N ALA A 16 -13.54 -2.19 6.30
CA ALA A 16 -13.60 -3.59 6.71
C ALA A 16 -12.45 -4.44 6.16
N THR A 17 -11.65 -3.93 5.21
CA THR A 17 -10.52 -4.66 4.64
C THR A 17 -9.45 -4.82 5.71
N LYS A 18 -9.13 -6.08 6.03
CA LYS A 18 -8.11 -6.43 7.02
C LYS A 18 -6.97 -7.14 6.33
N VAL A 19 -5.75 -6.77 6.70
CA VAL A 19 -4.55 -7.48 6.29
C VAL A 19 -4.49 -8.82 7.00
N GLU A 20 -4.28 -9.88 6.23
CA GLU A 20 -3.93 -11.18 6.77
C GLU A 20 -2.42 -11.34 6.82
N TYR A 21 -1.92 -12.17 7.74
CA TYR A 21 -0.49 -12.45 7.81
C TYR A 21 -0.21 -13.94 7.72
N VAL A 22 0.67 -14.31 6.81
CA VAL A 22 1.01 -15.71 6.52
C VAL A 22 2.51 -15.94 6.65
N ARG A 23 2.91 -17.21 6.83
CA ARG A 23 4.33 -17.57 6.81
C ARG A 23 4.79 -17.71 5.36
N LEU A 24 5.92 -17.08 5.02
CA LEU A 24 6.52 -17.21 3.69
C LEU A 24 7.27 -18.54 3.58
N GLY A 25 6.56 -19.60 3.16
CA GLY A 25 7.12 -20.94 3.01
C GLY A 25 7.81 -21.43 4.30
N THR A 26 9.04 -21.91 4.18
CA THR A 26 9.85 -22.40 5.31
C THR A 26 10.85 -21.36 5.84
N SER A 27 10.82 -20.11 5.34
CA SER A 27 11.81 -19.07 5.69
C SER A 27 11.77 -18.60 7.14
N GLY A 28 10.66 -18.86 7.85
CA GLY A 28 10.41 -18.30 9.19
C GLY A 28 9.87 -16.87 9.19
N LEU A 29 9.82 -16.20 8.03
CA LEU A 29 9.25 -14.87 7.89
C LEU A 29 7.71 -14.91 7.92
N LYS A 30 7.10 -13.88 8.53
CA LYS A 30 5.66 -13.64 8.55
C LYS A 30 5.38 -12.36 7.76
N VAL A 31 4.63 -12.47 6.67
CA VAL A 31 4.39 -11.39 5.69
C VAL A 31 2.92 -11.02 5.62
N SER A 32 2.61 -9.78 5.25
CA SER A 32 1.24 -9.33 4.98
C SER A 32 0.71 -9.89 3.66
N VAL A 33 -0.60 -10.11 3.61
CA VAL A 33 -1.37 -10.37 2.39
C VAL A 33 -2.47 -9.32 2.34
N PRO A 34 -2.43 -8.38 1.37
CA PRO A 34 -1.48 -8.27 0.25
C PRO A 34 -0.08 -7.72 0.62
N ILE A 35 0.84 -7.78 -0.35
CA ILE A 35 2.21 -7.21 -0.32
C ILE A 35 2.25 -5.94 -1.18
N LEU A 36 2.94 -4.88 -0.73
CA LEU A 36 3.11 -3.65 -1.51
C LEU A 36 4.35 -3.71 -2.41
N GLY A 37 4.15 -3.64 -3.73
CA GLY A 37 5.27 -3.50 -4.68
C GLY A 37 5.84 -2.08 -4.71
N GLY A 38 7.17 -1.97 -4.77
CA GLY A 38 7.88 -0.68 -4.75
C GLY A 38 8.41 -0.18 -6.11
N MET A 39 8.05 -0.80 -7.24
CA MET A 39 8.64 -0.48 -8.56
C MET A 39 8.47 1.00 -8.97
N SER A 40 7.40 1.65 -8.51
CA SER A 40 7.11 3.05 -8.81
C SER A 40 7.60 4.02 -7.73
N LEU A 41 8.31 3.55 -6.69
CA LEU A 41 8.77 4.39 -5.59
C LEU A 41 10.28 4.60 -5.71
N GLY A 42 10.76 5.83 -5.84
CA GLY A 42 12.19 6.08 -6.03
C GLY A 42 12.51 7.46 -6.61
N SER A 43 13.45 7.52 -7.55
CA SER A 43 13.78 8.76 -8.27
C SER A 43 13.06 8.79 -9.62
N SER A 44 12.35 9.89 -9.90
CA SER A 44 11.74 10.14 -11.21
C SER A 44 12.78 10.24 -12.35
N GLU A 45 14.07 10.37 -12.02
CA GLU A 45 15.16 10.30 -13.02
C GLU A 45 15.26 8.92 -13.70
N TRP A 46 14.75 7.87 -13.06
CA TRP A 46 14.75 6.52 -13.64
C TRP A 46 13.70 6.37 -14.74
N GLN A 47 12.45 6.76 -14.45
CA GLN A 47 11.30 6.73 -15.36
C GLN A 47 10.25 7.76 -14.90
N ASP A 48 9.51 8.33 -15.86
CA ASP A 48 8.53 9.40 -15.60
C ASP A 48 7.38 8.99 -14.65
N TRP A 49 7.09 7.69 -14.50
CA TRP A 49 6.05 7.18 -13.60
C TRP A 49 6.53 6.90 -12.17
N VAL A 50 7.82 7.13 -11.88
CA VAL A 50 8.39 6.90 -10.55
C VAL A 50 8.13 8.12 -9.68
N LEU A 51 7.54 7.87 -8.52
CA LEU A 51 7.20 8.86 -7.51
C LEU A 51 8.43 9.15 -6.66
N ASN A 52 8.68 10.44 -6.41
CA ASN A 52 9.78 10.89 -5.56
C ASN A 52 9.49 10.60 -4.08
N GLU A 53 10.45 10.92 -3.20
CA GLU A 53 10.44 10.54 -1.78
C GLU A 53 9.15 10.93 -1.05
N GLU A 54 8.69 12.19 -1.18
CA GLU A 54 7.51 12.70 -0.47
C GLU A 54 6.25 11.93 -0.85
N GLU A 55 5.95 11.83 -2.16
CA GLU A 55 4.78 11.11 -2.68
C GLU A 55 4.85 9.60 -2.37
N SER A 56 6.05 9.02 -2.45
CA SER A 56 6.27 7.62 -2.09
C SER A 56 6.01 7.37 -0.60
N CYS A 57 6.44 8.29 0.27
CA CYS A 57 6.25 8.18 1.71
C CYS A 57 4.76 8.21 2.10
N GLU A 58 3.93 8.99 1.40
CA GLU A 58 2.48 9.01 1.62
C GLU A 58 1.85 7.64 1.35
N ILE A 59 2.25 6.98 0.26
CA ILE A 59 1.76 5.64 -0.10
C ILE A 59 2.24 4.60 0.93
N LEU A 60 3.53 4.62 1.27
CA LEU A 60 4.11 3.71 2.26
C LEU A 60 3.42 3.86 3.62
N LYS A 61 3.18 5.09 4.05
CA LYS A 61 2.46 5.37 5.29
C LYS A 61 1.03 4.84 5.23
N ALA A 62 0.30 5.09 4.14
CA ALA A 62 -1.07 4.61 3.99
C ALA A 62 -1.16 3.08 4.00
N ALA A 63 -0.16 2.38 3.44
CA ALA A 63 -0.06 0.93 3.49
C ALA A 63 0.26 0.43 4.91
N TYR A 64 1.23 1.05 5.57
CA TYR A 64 1.62 0.73 6.94
C TYR A 64 0.48 0.91 7.94
N ASP A 65 -0.26 2.03 7.86
CA ASP A 65 -1.41 2.32 8.71
C ASP A 65 -2.55 1.30 8.53
N ARG A 66 -2.58 0.58 7.40
CA ARG A 66 -3.51 -0.52 7.11
C ARG A 66 -2.98 -1.91 7.50
N GLY A 67 -1.77 -1.98 8.04
CA GLY A 67 -1.13 -3.21 8.49
C GLY A 67 -0.26 -3.91 7.44
N ILE A 68 -0.11 -3.35 6.24
CA ILE A 68 0.83 -3.90 5.26
C ILE A 68 2.25 -3.66 5.77
N ASN A 69 3.05 -4.72 5.87
CA ASN A 69 4.41 -4.66 6.43
C ASN A 69 5.45 -5.33 5.52
N THR A 70 5.02 -5.82 4.35
CA THR A 70 5.83 -6.46 3.32
C THR A 70 5.48 -5.81 1.99
#